data_AF-A0A3D5FKF2-F1
#
_entry.id   AF-A0A3D5FKF2-F1
#
_cell.length_a   1.000
_cell.length_b   1.000
_cell.length_c   1.000
_cell.angle_alpha   90.00
_cell.angle_beta   90.00
_cell.angle_gamma   90.00
#
_symmetry.space_group_name_H-M   'P 1'
#
loop_
_entity.id
_entity.type
_entity.pdbx_description
1 polymer ?
#
loop_
_entity_poly.entity_id
_entity_poly.type
_entity_poly.pdbx_seq_one_letter_code
_entity_poly.pdbx_strand_id
1 'polypeptide(L)'
;MQGRGPHISQGGRPLRLNMVLAGRDPVATDAVATKVMGFNPWDIEHLRNASAKGFGTLDERYITVRGVAIEDVQLTFDKPALQASGLNFYYGRGNREWLINGVYGGADLSTEHLPNEANLRPVEGESAGGVPWVRINGLNDEIDLKNYWHGEYGEYQNDVVTYAFTYLVSRTEQDGELWVGSSDGIKVWLNGEILLVDDESGFHSFAADKIPIHLRAGENRLLVKVKNSLGSYSFSVAVVDEDGDTLPGLRYFPDTPTWVAAVEGPVPTAFGLEPNYPNPFNADTIIPFQLADHGHVQLLIYNSIGQRVATLVDGDRSAGSYRAGWDGRDDAGRQVASGIYVIRLRSEEGMQTQRALLLQ
;
A
#
# COMPACT_ATOMS: atom_id res chain seq x y z
N MET A 1 2.97 31.12 -0.55
CA MET A 1 2.45 31.74 -1.79
C MET A 1 1.36 30.82 -2.28
N GLN A 2 0.09 31.23 -2.26
CA GLN A 2 -0.96 30.47 -2.95
C GLN A 2 -0.80 30.69 -4.45
N GLY A 3 -0.70 29.61 -5.22
CA GLY A 3 -0.46 29.67 -6.65
C GLY A 3 -0.96 28.40 -7.31
N ARG A 4 -1.61 28.58 -8.48
CA ARG A 4 -2.13 27.49 -9.33
C ARG A 4 -1.01 26.71 -10.00
N GLY A 5 -0.16 26.02 -9.23
CA GLY A 5 0.92 25.17 -9.73
C GLY A 5 1.89 25.83 -10.74
N PRO A 6 2.84 25.07 -11.30
CA PRO A 6 3.76 25.54 -12.33
C PRO A 6 3.17 25.50 -13.76
N HIS A 7 1.89 25.13 -13.93
CA HIS A 7 1.32 24.87 -15.24
C HIS A 7 0.88 26.16 -15.96
N ILE A 8 1.74 26.66 -16.85
CA ILE A 8 1.55 27.93 -17.58
C ILE A 8 0.24 27.97 -18.38
N SER A 9 -0.23 26.83 -18.90
CA SER A 9 -1.49 26.76 -19.66
C SER A 9 -2.77 26.89 -18.81
N GLN A 10 -2.67 26.88 -17.48
CA GLN A 10 -3.80 26.95 -16.54
C GLN A 10 -3.81 28.24 -15.70
N GLY A 11 -3.06 29.26 -16.12
CA GLY A 11 -2.94 30.54 -15.40
C GLY A 11 -2.01 30.46 -14.18
N GLY A 12 -1.25 29.38 -14.03
CA GLY A 12 -0.18 29.25 -13.05
C GLY A 12 0.92 30.28 -13.31
N ARG A 13 1.41 30.93 -12.26
CA ARG A 13 2.64 31.73 -12.33
C ARG A 13 3.81 30.78 -12.16
N PRO A 14 4.69 30.58 -13.16
CA PRO A 14 5.84 29.71 -13.02
C PRO A 14 6.74 30.23 -11.89
N LEU A 15 6.81 29.47 -10.80
CA LEU A 15 7.71 29.73 -9.70
C LEU A 15 9.07 29.11 -10.04
N ARG A 16 10.09 29.95 -10.06
CA ARG A 16 11.48 29.47 -10.19
C ARG A 16 12.04 29.22 -8.80
N LEU A 17 12.32 27.96 -8.52
CA LEU A 17 13.00 27.53 -7.31
C LEU A 17 14.43 27.18 -7.67
N ASN A 18 15.37 27.87 -7.05
CA ASN A 18 16.77 27.46 -7.09
C ASN A 18 16.95 26.40 -6.01
N MET A 19 16.80 25.13 -6.40
CA MET A 19 17.04 23.99 -5.52
C MET A 19 18.26 23.23 -6.02
N VAL A 20 19.18 22.90 -5.11
CA VAL A 20 20.25 21.95 -5.36
C VAL A 20 19.98 20.76 -4.46
N LEU A 21 19.59 19.65 -5.07
CA LEU A 21 19.40 18.38 -4.38
C LEU A 21 20.40 17.39 -4.97
N ALA A 22 21.11 16.67 -4.11
CA ALA A 22 22.06 15.66 -4.53
C ALA A 22 22.00 14.48 -3.57
N GLY A 23 21.77 13.30 -4.12
CA GLY A 23 21.75 12.05 -3.38
C GLY A 23 22.45 10.94 -4.17
N ARG A 24 22.76 9.83 -3.48
CA ARG A 24 23.33 8.63 -4.10
C ARG A 24 22.26 7.73 -4.73
N ASP A 25 21.02 7.89 -4.28
CA ASP A 25 19.85 7.16 -4.75
C ASP A 25 19.00 8.15 -5.58
N PRO A 26 18.81 7.91 -6.90
CA PRO A 26 18.07 8.81 -7.77
C PRO A 26 16.58 8.88 -7.42
N VAL A 27 15.96 7.76 -7.01
CA VAL A 27 14.53 7.72 -6.65
C VAL A 27 14.31 8.47 -5.34
N ALA A 28 15.19 8.27 -4.36
CA ALA A 28 15.11 8.99 -3.08
C ALA A 28 15.34 10.49 -3.26
N THR A 29 16.25 10.86 -4.17
CA THR A 29 16.52 12.26 -4.53
C THR A 29 15.25 12.87 -5.12
N ASP A 30 14.66 12.27 -6.15
CA ASP A 30 13.46 12.81 -6.75
C ASP A 30 12.25 12.78 -5.80
N ALA A 31 12.14 11.78 -4.92
CA ALA A 31 11.11 11.76 -3.87
C ALA A 31 11.21 12.97 -2.93
N VAL A 32 12.41 13.34 -2.50
CA VAL A 32 12.62 14.56 -1.70
C VAL A 32 12.30 15.81 -2.51
N ALA A 33 12.68 15.85 -3.79
CA ALA A 33 12.34 16.97 -4.67
C ALA A 33 10.82 17.15 -4.81
N THR A 34 10.08 16.06 -5.02
CA THR A 34 8.62 16.01 -5.06
C THR A 34 8.01 16.58 -3.79
N LYS A 35 8.55 16.20 -2.62
CA LYS A 35 8.09 16.76 -1.34
C LYS A 35 8.37 18.24 -1.17
N VAL A 36 9.55 18.72 -1.55
CA VAL A 36 9.86 20.16 -1.54
C VAL A 36 8.88 20.92 -2.43
N MET A 37 8.42 20.30 -3.52
CA MET A 37 7.36 20.82 -4.37
C MET A 37 5.94 20.54 -3.86
N GLY A 38 5.75 20.13 -2.60
CA GLY A 38 4.42 19.98 -2.01
C GLY A 38 3.62 18.78 -2.50
N PHE A 39 4.23 17.86 -3.26
CA PHE A 39 3.58 16.67 -3.76
C PHE A 39 3.90 15.44 -2.89
N ASN A 40 3.01 14.46 -2.90
CA ASN A 40 3.30 13.15 -2.34
C ASN A 40 4.15 12.32 -3.34
N PRO A 41 5.34 11.82 -2.98
CA PRO A 41 6.16 10.97 -3.86
C PRO A 41 5.45 9.72 -4.36
N TRP A 42 4.54 9.18 -3.55
CA TRP A 42 3.69 8.06 -3.92
C TRP A 42 2.67 8.44 -5.00
N ASP A 43 2.42 9.71 -5.29
CA ASP A 43 1.54 10.09 -6.39
C ASP A 43 2.27 10.08 -7.74
N ILE A 44 3.61 10.05 -7.73
CA ILE A 44 4.42 10.23 -8.93
C ILE A 44 4.70 8.89 -9.61
N GLU A 45 4.16 8.72 -10.81
CA GLU A 45 4.23 7.49 -11.61
C GLU A 45 5.66 6.99 -11.85
N HIS A 46 6.53 7.84 -12.39
CA HIS A 46 7.90 7.41 -12.69
C HIS A 46 8.69 7.04 -11.43
N LEU A 47 8.40 7.65 -10.27
CA LEU A 47 9.04 7.28 -9.00
C LEU A 47 8.58 5.92 -8.51
N ARG A 48 7.26 5.66 -8.51
CA ARG A 48 6.74 4.32 -8.17
C ARG A 48 7.33 3.24 -9.07
N ASN A 49 7.29 3.45 -10.38
CA ASN A 49 7.80 2.49 -11.36
C ASN A 49 9.32 2.27 -11.21
N ALA A 50 10.09 3.31 -10.89
CA ALA A 50 11.52 3.18 -10.65
C ALA A 50 11.83 2.44 -9.35
N SER A 51 11.10 2.73 -8.27
CA SER A 51 11.24 2.03 -6.98
C SER A 51 10.87 0.56 -7.10
N ALA A 52 9.77 0.23 -7.79
CA ALA A 52 9.35 -1.16 -8.02
C ALA A 52 10.39 -1.96 -8.83
N LYS A 53 11.14 -1.30 -9.71
CA LYS A 53 12.25 -1.91 -10.46
C LYS A 53 13.59 -1.94 -9.69
N GLY A 54 13.61 -1.46 -8.45
CA GLY A 54 14.79 -1.48 -7.59
C GLY A 54 15.84 -0.42 -7.92
N PHE A 55 15.48 0.65 -8.65
CA PHE A 55 16.42 1.75 -8.95
C PHE A 55 16.67 2.68 -7.75
N GLY A 56 15.92 2.50 -6.67
CA GLY A 56 16.05 3.27 -5.44
C GLY A 56 14.82 3.12 -4.55
N THR A 57 14.72 3.96 -3.53
CA THR A 57 13.58 3.97 -2.60
C THR A 57 12.85 5.30 -2.59
N LEU A 58 11.52 5.26 -2.58
CA LEU A 58 10.65 6.40 -2.28
C LEU A 58 10.09 6.34 -0.84
N ASP A 59 10.47 5.31 -0.07
CA ASP A 59 10.09 5.16 1.32
C ASP A 59 10.97 6.04 2.22
N GLU A 60 10.35 7.10 2.74
CA GLU A 60 10.95 8.11 3.60
C GLU A 60 11.64 7.56 4.85
N ARG A 61 11.24 6.39 5.35
CA ARG A 61 11.89 5.74 6.50
C ARG A 61 13.37 5.48 6.22
N TYR A 62 13.70 5.30 4.95
CA TYR A 62 15.05 5.00 4.45
C TYR A 62 15.74 6.22 3.84
N ILE A 63 15.11 7.40 3.89
CA ILE A 63 15.63 8.63 3.30
C ILE A 63 16.06 9.59 4.41
N THR A 64 17.37 9.79 4.55
CA THR A 64 17.91 10.84 5.44
C THR A 64 18.20 12.10 4.66
N VAL A 65 17.47 13.18 4.95
CA VAL A 65 17.78 14.51 4.43
C VAL A 65 18.76 15.22 5.35
N ARG A 66 19.84 15.78 4.78
CA ARG A 66 20.83 16.59 5.51
C ARG A 66 20.73 18.03 5.02
N GLY A 67 20.56 18.97 5.96
CA GLY A 67 20.44 20.40 5.65
C GLY A 67 19.21 21.01 6.31
N VAL A 68 18.60 21.98 5.64
CA VAL A 68 17.32 22.58 6.05
C VAL A 68 16.22 21.51 5.97
N ALA A 69 15.32 21.49 6.96
CA ALA A 69 14.23 20.52 6.98
C ALA A 69 13.29 20.73 5.78
N ILE A 70 12.68 19.66 5.26
CA ILE A 70 11.82 19.75 4.08
C ILE A 70 10.65 20.70 4.36
N GLU A 71 10.04 20.55 5.53
CA GLU A 71 8.94 21.35 6.05
C GLU A 71 9.24 22.86 6.09
N ASP A 72 10.51 23.26 6.23
CA ASP A 72 10.91 24.68 6.24
C ASP A 72 11.03 25.27 4.82
N VAL A 73 11.18 24.43 3.79
CA VAL A 73 11.39 24.85 2.39
C VAL A 73 10.29 24.39 1.44
N GLN A 74 9.36 23.58 1.94
CA GLN A 74 8.27 23.01 1.17
C GLN A 74 7.33 24.11 0.66
N LEU A 75 6.91 23.98 -0.60
CA LEU A 75 5.88 24.79 -1.20
C LEU A 75 4.71 23.91 -1.61
N THR A 76 3.57 24.11 -0.97
CA THR A 76 2.31 23.48 -1.38
C THR A 76 1.72 24.21 -2.58
N PHE A 77 1.27 23.45 -3.58
CA PHE A 77 0.56 23.98 -4.74
C PHE A 77 -0.84 23.39 -4.76
N ASP A 78 -1.83 24.21 -5.12
CA ASP A 78 -3.16 23.70 -5.37
C ASP A 78 -3.12 22.82 -6.63
N LYS A 79 -3.48 21.55 -6.51
CA LYS A 79 -3.75 20.73 -7.70
C LYS A 79 -4.92 21.38 -8.45
N PRO A 80 -4.83 21.58 -9.77
CA PRO A 80 -5.92 22.22 -10.50
C PRO A 80 -7.17 21.36 -10.38
N ALA A 81 -8.28 21.95 -9.92
CA ALA A 81 -9.58 21.29 -9.91
C ALA A 81 -9.87 20.77 -11.32
N LEU A 82 -10.41 19.55 -11.44
CA LEU A 82 -10.80 18.91 -12.72
C LEU A 82 -11.35 19.91 -13.75
N GLN A 83 -12.34 20.68 -13.32
CA GLN A 83 -13.08 21.63 -14.17
C GLN A 83 -12.22 22.83 -14.62
N ALA A 84 -11.22 23.23 -13.84
CA ALA A 84 -10.32 24.34 -14.14
C ALA A 84 -9.07 23.90 -14.93
N SER A 85 -8.77 22.61 -14.93
CA SER A 85 -7.55 22.04 -15.53
C SER A 85 -7.65 21.84 -17.04
N GLY A 86 -8.87 21.69 -17.58
CA GLY A 86 -9.09 21.24 -18.96
C GLY A 86 -8.62 19.80 -19.24
N LEU A 87 -8.17 19.08 -18.20
CA LEU A 87 -7.77 17.69 -18.21
C LEU A 87 -8.87 16.89 -17.51
N ASN A 88 -9.57 16.03 -18.25
CA ASN A 88 -10.61 15.15 -17.70
C ASN A 88 -10.02 13.87 -17.08
N PHE A 89 -8.95 13.97 -16.30
CA PHE A 89 -8.37 12.79 -15.65
C PHE A 89 -7.63 13.13 -14.36
N TYR A 90 -7.72 12.20 -13.42
CA TYR A 90 -7.01 12.24 -12.16
C TYR A 90 -5.74 11.41 -12.31
N TYR A 91 -4.58 12.06 -12.25
CA TYR A 91 -3.29 11.36 -12.31
C TYR A 91 -2.67 11.31 -10.91
N GLY A 92 -2.13 10.14 -10.55
CA GLY A 92 -1.30 10.01 -9.36
C GLY A 92 -2.05 9.82 -8.05
N ARG A 93 -3.35 9.55 -8.05
CA ARG A 93 -4.12 9.44 -6.80
C ARG A 93 -4.52 8.01 -6.48
N GLY A 94 -4.62 7.17 -7.52
CA GLY A 94 -5.05 5.80 -7.41
C GLY A 94 -4.01 4.86 -6.82
N ASN A 95 -4.51 3.79 -6.19
CA ASN A 95 -3.71 2.62 -5.93
C ASN A 95 -3.36 1.89 -7.24
N ARG A 96 -2.07 1.59 -7.40
CA ARG A 96 -1.55 0.86 -8.56
C ARG A 96 -1.10 -0.55 -8.23
N GLU A 97 -0.99 -0.89 -6.95
CA GLU A 97 -0.45 -2.16 -6.51
C GLU A 97 -1.53 -2.98 -5.82
N TRP A 98 -1.82 -4.14 -6.39
CA TRP A 98 -2.91 -5.01 -5.93
C TRP A 98 -2.45 -6.47 -5.91
N LEU A 99 -2.95 -7.24 -4.94
CA LEU A 99 -3.08 -8.67 -5.12
C LEU A 99 -4.40 -8.92 -5.84
N ILE A 100 -4.40 -9.66 -6.94
CA ILE A 100 -5.62 -10.04 -7.64
C ILE A 100 -5.82 -11.54 -7.62
N ASN A 101 -7.09 -11.96 -7.66
CA ASN A 101 -7.48 -13.36 -7.67
C ASN A 101 -8.72 -13.54 -8.55
N GLY A 102 -8.58 -14.43 -9.52
CA GLY A 102 -9.55 -14.63 -10.59
C GLY A 102 -8.94 -15.39 -11.77
N VAL A 103 -9.67 -15.62 -12.85
CA VAL A 103 -11.00 -15.09 -13.13
C VAL A 103 -12.09 -16.11 -12.78
N TYR A 104 -13.19 -15.66 -12.17
CA TYR A 104 -14.32 -16.51 -11.81
C TYR A 104 -15.46 -16.32 -12.81
N GLY A 105 -16.12 -17.40 -13.23
CA GLY A 105 -17.26 -17.32 -14.15
C GLY A 105 -18.55 -16.87 -13.45
N GLY A 106 -19.33 -16.05 -14.15
CA GLY A 106 -20.59 -15.44 -13.70
C GLY A 106 -20.42 -13.98 -13.30
N ALA A 107 -21.03 -13.07 -14.05
CA ALA A 107 -21.04 -11.63 -13.78
C ALA A 107 -22.11 -11.24 -12.75
N ASP A 108 -22.01 -11.77 -11.53
CA ASP A 108 -22.91 -11.49 -10.41
C ASP A 108 -22.13 -11.17 -9.13
N LEU A 109 -22.24 -9.92 -8.66
CA LEU A 109 -21.56 -9.45 -7.45
C LEU A 109 -22.08 -10.11 -6.17
N SER A 110 -23.30 -10.68 -6.20
CA SER A 110 -23.90 -11.38 -5.06
C SER A 110 -23.38 -12.81 -4.88
N THR A 111 -22.84 -13.43 -5.92
CA THR A 111 -22.29 -14.79 -5.89
C THR A 111 -20.93 -14.82 -5.18
N GLU A 112 -20.81 -15.51 -4.06
CA GLU A 112 -19.56 -15.66 -3.31
C GLU A 112 -18.65 -16.72 -3.97
N HIS A 113 -17.53 -16.29 -4.57
CA HIS A 113 -16.53 -17.22 -5.15
C HIS A 113 -15.39 -17.56 -4.20
N LEU A 114 -15.12 -16.67 -3.23
CA LEU A 114 -14.10 -16.84 -2.21
C LEU A 114 -14.75 -16.92 -0.83
N PRO A 115 -14.41 -17.91 0.02
CA PRO A 115 -15.03 -18.06 1.32
C PRO A 115 -14.66 -16.87 2.23
N ASN A 116 -15.66 -16.32 2.92
CA ASN A 116 -15.51 -15.21 3.87
C ASN A 116 -14.93 -13.95 3.22
N GLU A 117 -15.45 -13.52 2.07
CA GLU A 117 -14.98 -12.33 1.31
C GLU A 117 -14.61 -11.14 2.22
N ALA A 118 -15.51 -10.77 3.13
CA ALA A 118 -15.33 -9.63 4.03
C ALA A 118 -14.08 -9.72 4.93
N ASN A 119 -13.58 -10.93 5.21
CA ASN A 119 -12.49 -11.17 6.15
C ASN A 119 -11.23 -11.71 5.47
N LEU A 120 -11.14 -11.62 4.14
CA LEU A 120 -9.97 -12.09 3.39
C LEU A 120 -8.69 -11.37 3.85
N ARG A 121 -7.62 -12.17 3.94
CA ARG A 121 -6.24 -11.73 4.24
C ARG A 121 -5.29 -12.47 3.29
N PRO A 122 -5.35 -12.17 1.99
CA PRO A 122 -4.61 -12.91 1.01
C PRO A 122 -3.10 -12.71 1.14
N VAL A 123 -2.36 -13.74 0.73
CA VAL A 123 -0.91 -13.75 0.64
C VAL A 123 -0.55 -14.05 -0.81
N GLU A 124 0.43 -13.34 -1.38
CA GLU A 124 0.90 -13.60 -2.74
C GLU A 124 1.27 -15.08 -2.91
N GLY A 125 0.79 -15.69 -3.99
CA GLY A 125 0.98 -17.11 -4.32
C GLY A 125 0.06 -18.08 -3.59
N GLU A 126 -0.60 -17.69 -2.50
CA GLU A 126 -1.57 -18.55 -1.82
C GLU A 126 -2.83 -18.73 -2.69
N SER A 127 -3.34 -19.97 -2.75
CA SER A 127 -4.53 -20.28 -3.52
C SER A 127 -5.81 -20.09 -2.71
N ALA A 128 -6.76 -19.34 -3.26
CA ALA A 128 -8.13 -19.22 -2.77
C ALA A 128 -9.08 -19.46 -3.95
N GLY A 129 -10.20 -20.17 -3.73
CA GLY A 129 -11.11 -20.52 -4.83
C GLY A 129 -10.49 -21.38 -5.94
N GLY A 130 -9.35 -22.04 -5.67
CA GLY A 130 -8.60 -22.82 -6.66
C GLY A 130 -7.62 -22.00 -7.51
N VAL A 131 -7.49 -20.70 -7.25
CA VAL A 131 -6.69 -19.75 -8.01
C VAL A 131 -5.68 -19.05 -7.09
N PRO A 132 -4.41 -18.84 -7.48
CA PRO A 132 -3.45 -18.10 -6.67
C PRO A 132 -3.77 -16.60 -6.63
N TRP A 133 -3.46 -15.95 -5.52
CA TRP A 133 -3.33 -14.49 -5.48
C TRP A 133 -2.04 -14.07 -6.18
N VAL A 134 -2.14 -13.16 -7.15
CA VAL A 134 -1.00 -12.69 -7.93
C VAL A 134 -0.86 -11.19 -7.74
N ARG A 135 0.35 -10.72 -7.47
CA ARG A 135 0.65 -9.31 -7.40
C ARG A 135 0.68 -8.70 -8.80
N ILE A 136 0.01 -7.57 -8.95
CA ILE A 136 0.09 -6.71 -10.13
C ILE A 136 0.56 -5.31 -9.75
N ASN A 137 1.29 -4.69 -10.68
CA ASN A 137 1.66 -3.29 -10.61
C ASN A 137 1.15 -2.59 -11.87
N GLY A 138 0.05 -1.85 -11.73
CA GLY A 138 -0.56 -1.08 -12.79
C GLY A 138 0.34 0.08 -13.21
N LEU A 139 0.45 0.30 -14.52
CA LEU A 139 1.19 1.46 -15.05
C LEU A 139 0.49 2.78 -14.70
N ASN A 140 -0.85 2.74 -14.57
CA ASN A 140 -1.72 3.88 -14.33
C ASN A 140 -2.61 3.62 -13.10
N ASP A 141 -3.38 4.64 -12.72
CA ASP A 141 -4.38 4.56 -11.63
C ASP A 141 -5.56 3.62 -11.99
N GLU A 142 -5.79 3.41 -13.29
CA GLU A 142 -6.73 2.42 -13.82
C GLU A 142 -6.02 1.07 -14.02
N ILE A 143 -6.55 0.04 -13.36
CA ILE A 143 -6.10 -1.33 -13.46
C ILE A 143 -6.84 -2.01 -14.62
N ASP A 144 -6.13 -2.26 -15.71
CA ASP A 144 -6.63 -2.87 -16.93
C ASP A 144 -6.69 -4.40 -16.82
N LEU A 145 -7.76 -4.90 -16.19
CA LEU A 145 -8.01 -6.33 -16.03
C LEU A 145 -8.29 -7.03 -17.37
N LYS A 146 -8.81 -6.30 -18.37
CA LYS A 146 -9.08 -6.83 -19.71
C LYS A 146 -7.81 -7.31 -20.37
N ASN A 147 -6.81 -6.43 -20.48
CA ASN A 147 -5.55 -6.78 -21.13
C ASN A 147 -4.71 -7.72 -20.26
N TYR A 148 -4.79 -7.59 -18.94
CA TYR A 148 -4.15 -8.54 -18.02
C TYR A 148 -4.66 -9.97 -18.27
N TRP A 149 -5.98 -10.21 -18.16
CA TRP A 149 -6.53 -11.55 -18.31
C TRP A 149 -6.45 -12.09 -19.74
N HIS A 150 -6.49 -11.23 -20.75
CA HIS A 150 -6.19 -11.63 -22.12
C HIS A 150 -4.74 -12.12 -22.26
N GLY A 151 -3.78 -11.48 -21.58
CA GLY A 151 -2.39 -11.94 -21.53
C GLY A 151 -2.24 -13.34 -20.92
N GLU A 152 -2.99 -13.61 -19.85
CA GLU A 152 -2.94 -14.90 -19.13
C GLU A 152 -3.65 -16.04 -19.87
N TYR A 153 -4.83 -15.80 -20.44
CA TYR A 153 -5.67 -16.86 -21.04
C TYR A 153 -5.64 -16.88 -22.58
N GLY A 154 -5.07 -15.87 -23.23
CA GLY A 154 -5.03 -15.75 -24.69
C GLY A 154 -6.36 -15.31 -25.33
N GLU A 155 -7.38 -15.01 -24.53
CA GLU A 155 -8.69 -14.54 -24.97
C GLU A 155 -9.32 -13.56 -23.96
N TYR A 156 -10.20 -12.68 -24.44
CA TYR A 156 -10.89 -11.73 -23.58
C TYR A 156 -11.97 -12.43 -22.75
N GLN A 157 -11.91 -12.21 -21.44
CA GLN A 157 -12.86 -12.77 -20.48
C GLN A 157 -14.13 -11.91 -20.44
N ASN A 158 -15.30 -12.54 -20.47
CA ASN A 158 -16.62 -11.90 -20.32
C ASN A 158 -17.50 -12.79 -19.46
N ASP A 159 -18.55 -12.22 -18.85
CA ASP A 159 -19.37 -12.89 -17.85
C ASP A 159 -18.54 -13.44 -16.68
N VAL A 160 -17.75 -12.55 -16.05
CA VAL A 160 -16.75 -12.91 -15.06
C VAL A 160 -16.63 -11.95 -13.87
N VAL A 161 -15.95 -12.40 -12.82
CA VAL A 161 -15.57 -11.63 -11.63
C VAL A 161 -14.08 -11.82 -11.31
N THR A 162 -13.45 -10.75 -10.80
CA THR A 162 -12.08 -10.71 -10.29
C THR A 162 -12.08 -9.99 -8.95
N TYR A 163 -11.32 -10.51 -8.00
CA TYR A 163 -11.04 -9.85 -6.73
C TYR A 163 -9.72 -9.11 -6.84
N ALA A 164 -9.65 -7.94 -6.22
CA ALA A 164 -8.44 -7.17 -6.01
C ALA A 164 -8.36 -6.74 -4.55
N PHE A 165 -7.20 -6.93 -3.92
CA PHE A 165 -6.97 -6.70 -2.51
C PHE A 165 -5.72 -5.84 -2.30
N THR A 166 -5.79 -4.97 -1.31
CA THR A 166 -4.62 -4.26 -0.79
C THR A 166 -4.84 -3.89 0.68
N TYR A 167 -3.74 -3.71 1.41
CA TYR A 167 -3.75 -3.08 2.71
C TYR A 167 -3.53 -1.58 2.59
N LEU A 168 -4.35 -0.81 3.29
CA LEU A 168 -4.21 0.62 3.52
C LEU A 168 -3.57 0.82 4.89
N VAL A 169 -2.30 1.21 4.91
CA VAL A 169 -1.59 1.49 6.17
C VAL A 169 -1.66 2.99 6.44
N SER A 170 -2.47 3.37 7.42
CA SER A 170 -2.61 4.75 7.85
C SER A 170 -1.69 5.04 9.04
N ARG A 171 -0.92 6.13 9.00
CA ARG A 171 -0.05 6.52 10.12
C ARG A 171 -0.84 6.93 11.37
N THR A 172 -1.98 7.56 11.17
CA THR A 172 -2.90 8.04 12.21
C THR A 172 -4.31 7.58 11.90
N GLU A 173 -5.18 7.60 12.90
CA GLU A 173 -6.63 7.50 12.67
C GLU A 173 -7.07 8.80 11.96
N GLN A 174 -7.80 8.67 10.85
CA GLN A 174 -8.19 9.81 10.02
C GLN A 174 -9.39 9.50 9.12
N ASP A 175 -10.20 10.51 8.86
CA ASP A 175 -11.29 10.47 7.90
C ASP A 175 -10.80 10.84 6.50
N GLY A 176 -11.50 10.38 5.47
CA GLY A 176 -11.26 10.76 4.09
C GLY A 176 -12.38 10.27 3.17
N GLU A 177 -12.12 10.28 1.88
CA GLU A 177 -13.02 9.74 0.86
C GLU A 177 -12.36 8.61 0.08
N LEU A 178 -13.13 7.55 -0.18
CA LEU A 178 -12.81 6.50 -1.12
C LEU A 178 -13.43 6.84 -2.47
N TRP A 179 -12.59 7.18 -3.43
CA TRP A 179 -12.99 7.39 -4.82
C TRP A 179 -12.86 6.10 -5.60
N VAL A 180 -13.94 5.66 -6.23
CA VAL A 180 -14.02 4.39 -6.96
C VAL A 180 -14.44 4.66 -8.40
N GLY A 181 -13.88 3.90 -9.33
CA GLY A 181 -14.31 3.86 -10.72
C GLY A 181 -14.19 2.44 -11.26
N SER A 182 -15.13 2.04 -12.10
CA SER A 182 -15.15 0.72 -12.73
C SER A 182 -15.78 0.82 -14.12
N SER A 183 -15.38 -0.06 -15.03
CA SER A 183 -16.02 -0.17 -16.35
C SER A 183 -17.36 -0.92 -16.30
N ASP A 184 -17.56 -1.73 -15.27
CA ASP A 184 -18.79 -2.49 -15.02
C ASP A 184 -19.01 -2.62 -13.51
N GLY A 185 -19.91 -3.49 -13.05
CA GLY A 185 -20.24 -3.60 -11.63
C GLY A 185 -19.02 -3.79 -10.71
N ILE A 186 -19.06 -3.12 -9.56
CA ILE A 186 -18.02 -3.16 -8.53
C ILE A 186 -18.63 -3.25 -7.13
N LYS A 187 -18.02 -4.07 -6.28
CA LYS A 187 -18.35 -4.18 -4.87
C LYS A 187 -17.10 -3.95 -4.04
N VAL A 188 -17.20 -3.13 -3.00
CA VAL A 188 -16.05 -2.68 -2.22
C VAL A 188 -16.29 -2.89 -0.74
N TRP A 189 -15.28 -3.43 -0.07
CA TRP A 189 -15.24 -3.58 1.38
C TRP A 189 -14.06 -2.82 1.97
N LEU A 190 -14.29 -2.20 3.12
CA LEU A 190 -13.25 -1.67 4.00
C LEU A 190 -13.37 -2.31 5.36
N ASN A 191 -12.30 -2.95 5.85
CA ASN A 191 -12.25 -3.64 7.14
C ASN A 191 -13.36 -4.70 7.33
N GLY A 192 -13.90 -5.23 6.23
CA GLY A 192 -14.99 -6.21 6.20
C GLY A 192 -16.39 -5.61 6.15
N GLU A 193 -16.53 -4.30 6.25
CA GLU A 193 -17.80 -3.60 6.01
C GLU A 193 -17.95 -3.29 4.52
N ILE A 194 -19.13 -3.57 3.96
CA ILE A 194 -19.45 -3.21 2.57
C ILE A 194 -19.66 -1.70 2.50
N LEU A 195 -18.86 -1.03 1.68
CA LEU A 195 -18.97 0.41 1.43
C LEU A 195 -19.76 0.73 0.16
N LEU A 196 -19.64 -0.11 -0.86
CA LEU A 196 -20.24 0.10 -2.17
C LEU A 196 -20.70 -1.24 -2.76
N VAL A 197 -21.90 -1.22 -3.35
CA VAL A 197 -22.36 -2.22 -4.33
C VAL A 197 -22.95 -1.42 -5.48
N ASP A 198 -22.22 -1.36 -6.58
CA ASP A 198 -22.70 -0.83 -7.85
C ASP A 198 -22.72 -1.98 -8.86
N ASP A 199 -23.88 -2.29 -9.43
CA ASP A 199 -24.04 -3.36 -10.41
C ASP A 199 -24.31 -2.81 -11.82
N GLU A 200 -24.12 -1.50 -12.03
CA GLU A 200 -24.28 -0.86 -13.32
C GLU A 200 -23.13 -1.20 -14.28
N SER A 201 -23.48 -1.43 -15.55
CA SER A 201 -22.52 -1.61 -16.64
C SER A 201 -22.35 -0.31 -17.41
N GLY A 202 -21.10 0.07 -17.70
CA GLY A 202 -20.86 1.37 -18.33
C GLY A 202 -19.48 1.52 -18.98
N PHE A 203 -18.97 2.74 -18.93
CA PHE A 203 -17.59 3.05 -19.29
C PHE A 203 -16.86 3.43 -18.02
N HIS A 204 -15.58 3.09 -17.93
CA HIS A 204 -14.77 3.50 -16.79
C HIS A 204 -14.79 5.02 -16.65
N SER A 205 -15.12 5.47 -15.44
CA SER A 205 -15.01 6.85 -15.02
C SER A 205 -14.37 6.87 -13.64
N PHE A 206 -13.17 7.42 -13.54
CA PHE A 206 -12.49 7.56 -12.26
C PHE A 206 -13.26 8.49 -11.32
N ALA A 207 -13.38 8.10 -10.04
CA ALA A 207 -14.12 8.82 -9.01
C ALA A 207 -15.61 9.05 -9.36
N ALA A 208 -16.21 8.07 -10.04
CA ALA A 208 -17.65 8.02 -10.27
C ALA A 208 -18.41 7.94 -8.93
N ASP A 209 -17.94 7.07 -8.04
CA ASP A 209 -18.39 6.98 -6.65
C ASP A 209 -17.37 7.62 -5.71
N LYS A 210 -17.89 8.36 -4.72
CA LYS A 210 -17.10 8.99 -3.65
C LYS A 210 -17.76 8.66 -2.33
N ILE A 211 -17.12 7.81 -1.55
CA ILE A 211 -17.68 7.29 -0.31
C ILE A 211 -16.87 7.85 0.87
N PRO A 212 -17.48 8.55 1.83
CA PRO A 212 -16.80 8.91 3.07
C PRO A 212 -16.34 7.66 3.81
N ILE A 213 -15.09 7.65 4.27
CA ILE A 213 -14.49 6.54 4.99
C ILE A 213 -13.76 7.01 6.23
N HIS A 214 -13.63 6.10 7.18
CA HIS A 214 -12.83 6.28 8.38
C HIS A 214 -11.73 5.21 8.41
N LEU A 215 -10.47 5.66 8.44
CA LEU A 215 -9.31 4.78 8.55
C LEU A 215 -8.83 4.72 10.00
N ARG A 216 -8.68 3.49 10.51
CA ARG A 216 -8.00 3.23 11.77
C ARG A 216 -6.50 3.51 11.62
N ALA A 217 -5.84 3.93 12.69
CA ALA A 217 -4.38 3.92 12.71
C ALA A 217 -3.85 2.49 12.49
N GLY A 218 -2.83 2.34 11.64
CA GLY A 218 -2.28 1.06 11.24
C GLY A 218 -3.02 0.43 10.06
N GLU A 219 -3.32 -0.86 10.15
CA GLU A 219 -3.92 -1.65 9.07
C GLU A 219 -5.39 -1.29 8.82
N ASN A 220 -5.72 -1.08 7.55
CA ASN A 220 -7.08 -1.21 7.05
C ASN A 220 -7.10 -2.12 5.82
N ARG A 221 -8.08 -3.02 5.73
CA ARG A 221 -8.21 -3.99 4.62
C ARG A 221 -9.13 -3.44 3.55
N LEU A 222 -8.65 -3.32 2.32
CA LEU A 222 -9.45 -2.92 1.18
C LEU A 222 -9.58 -4.10 0.21
N LEU A 223 -10.81 -4.57 0.04
CA LEU A 223 -11.16 -5.57 -0.95
C LEU A 223 -12.10 -4.96 -1.99
N VAL A 224 -11.82 -5.26 -3.24
CA VAL A 224 -12.64 -4.88 -4.38
C VAL A 224 -12.99 -6.16 -5.15
N LYS A 225 -14.24 -6.27 -5.56
CA LYS A 225 -14.74 -7.32 -6.45
C LYS A 225 -15.31 -6.65 -7.68
N VAL A 226 -14.69 -6.93 -8.83
CA VAL A 226 -15.00 -6.28 -10.10
C VAL A 226 -15.60 -7.30 -11.04
N LYS A 227 -16.84 -7.03 -11.45
CA LYS A 227 -17.58 -7.78 -12.46
C LYS A 227 -17.16 -7.31 -13.86
N ASN A 228 -17.28 -8.20 -14.84
CA ASN A 228 -17.31 -7.84 -16.25
C ASN A 228 -18.32 -8.72 -16.98
N SER A 229 -19.38 -8.10 -17.46
CA SER A 229 -20.44 -8.71 -18.26
C SER A 229 -19.99 -8.83 -19.71
N LEU A 230 -19.47 -7.74 -20.28
CA LEU A 230 -18.98 -7.70 -21.65
C LEU A 230 -18.06 -6.49 -21.88
N GLY A 231 -16.97 -6.69 -22.62
CA GLY A 231 -16.22 -5.60 -23.23
C GLY A 231 -15.03 -5.11 -22.41
N SER A 232 -15.09 -3.88 -21.89
CA SER A 232 -13.99 -3.31 -21.10
C SER A 232 -14.04 -3.80 -19.67
N TYR A 233 -12.88 -4.15 -19.12
CA TYR A 233 -12.75 -4.70 -17.77
C TYR A 233 -11.63 -3.98 -17.04
N SER A 234 -11.98 -2.97 -16.25
CA SER A 234 -11.01 -2.18 -15.50
C SER A 234 -11.64 -1.54 -14.27
N PHE A 235 -10.79 -1.17 -13.31
CA PHE A 235 -11.21 -0.44 -12.13
C PHE A 235 -10.11 0.49 -11.62
N SER A 236 -10.47 1.42 -10.76
CA SER A 236 -9.54 2.31 -10.07
C SER A 236 -10.06 2.65 -8.70
N VAL A 237 -9.17 2.74 -7.71
CA VAL A 237 -9.53 3.18 -6.36
C VAL A 237 -8.49 4.16 -5.83
N ALA A 238 -8.93 5.24 -5.22
CA ALA A 238 -8.09 6.20 -4.50
C ALA A 238 -8.70 6.53 -3.14
N VAL A 239 -7.85 6.73 -2.15
CA VAL A 239 -8.22 7.25 -0.84
C VAL A 239 -7.62 8.64 -0.69
N VAL A 240 -8.49 9.63 -0.51
CA VAL A 240 -8.13 11.04 -0.59
C VAL A 240 -8.74 11.88 0.52
N ASP A 241 -8.19 13.08 0.73
CA ASP A 241 -8.77 14.14 1.55
C ASP A 241 -9.83 14.95 0.78
N GLU A 242 -10.34 16.02 1.41
CA GLU A 242 -11.35 16.93 0.84
C GLU A 242 -10.90 17.66 -0.43
N ASP A 243 -9.59 17.80 -0.64
CA ASP A 243 -8.99 18.43 -1.81
C ASP A 243 -8.68 17.42 -2.92
N GLY A 244 -8.91 16.12 -2.66
CA GLY A 244 -8.63 15.04 -3.59
C GLY A 244 -7.16 14.62 -3.61
N ASP A 245 -6.42 14.89 -2.54
CA ASP A 245 -5.04 14.47 -2.36
C ASP A 245 -4.96 13.19 -1.52
N THR A 246 -3.98 12.32 -1.82
CA THR A 246 -3.76 11.10 -1.04
C THR A 246 -3.59 11.45 0.44
N LEU A 247 -4.37 10.81 1.31
CA LEU A 247 -4.35 11.10 2.75
C LEU A 247 -2.92 11.10 3.32
N PRO A 248 -2.55 12.08 4.17
CA PRO A 248 -1.23 12.16 4.75
C PRO A 248 -0.82 10.88 5.49
N GLY A 249 0.36 10.37 5.18
CA GLY A 249 0.90 9.17 5.82
C GLY A 249 0.15 7.87 5.49
N LEU A 250 -0.77 7.90 4.51
CA LEU A 250 -1.39 6.70 3.97
C LEU A 250 -0.46 6.01 2.96
N ARG A 251 -0.45 4.69 2.99
CA ARG A 251 0.28 3.86 2.01
C ARG A 251 -0.55 2.65 1.60
N TYR A 252 -0.43 2.27 0.34
CA TYR A 252 -0.99 1.04 -0.20
C TYR A 252 0.08 -0.05 -0.19
N PHE A 253 -0.29 -1.24 0.26
CA PHE A 253 0.59 -2.39 0.29
C PHE A 253 -0.21 -3.62 -0.11
N PRO A 254 -0.07 -4.12 -1.36
CA PRO A 254 -0.79 -5.31 -1.79
C PRO A 254 -0.41 -6.54 -0.96
N ASP A 255 0.82 -6.57 -0.45
CA ASP A 255 1.36 -7.65 0.37
C ASP A 255 1.67 -7.10 1.76
N THR A 256 1.74 -7.96 2.77
CA THR A 256 2.13 -7.62 4.14
C THR A 256 3.37 -6.71 4.15
N PRO A 257 3.22 -5.40 4.40
CA PRO A 257 4.40 -4.53 4.53
C PRO A 257 5.28 -5.00 5.69
N THR A 258 6.49 -4.46 5.81
CA THR A 258 7.14 -4.35 7.12
C THR A 258 6.29 -3.47 8.04
N TRP A 259 5.31 -4.06 8.72
CA TRP A 259 4.30 -3.38 9.52
C TRP A 259 3.89 -4.20 10.72
N VAL A 260 3.33 -3.56 11.74
CA VAL A 260 2.74 -4.20 12.91
C VAL A 260 1.23 -4.15 12.80
N ALA A 261 0.59 -5.30 12.59
CA ALA A 261 -0.88 -5.39 12.60
C ALA A 261 -1.34 -6.03 13.91
N ALA A 262 -2.26 -5.36 14.62
CA ALA A 262 -2.96 -5.99 15.75
C ALA A 262 -3.92 -7.07 15.22
N VAL A 263 -3.94 -8.24 15.85
CA VAL A 263 -4.85 -9.34 15.54
C VAL A 263 -6.04 -9.24 16.48
N GLU A 264 -7.26 -9.14 15.94
CA GLU A 264 -8.49 -9.16 16.74
C GLU A 264 -8.63 -10.51 17.45
N GLY A 265 -8.78 -10.47 18.77
CA GLY A 265 -8.85 -11.66 19.63
C GLY A 265 -8.84 -11.30 21.11
N PRO A 266 -9.00 -12.28 22.01
CA PRO A 266 -8.82 -12.06 23.43
C PRO A 266 -7.42 -11.52 23.71
N VAL A 267 -7.32 -10.55 24.62
CA VAL A 267 -6.04 -9.97 25.03
C VAL A 267 -5.13 -11.10 25.52
N PRO A 268 -3.93 -11.27 24.95
CA PRO A 268 -3.00 -12.29 25.39
C PRO A 268 -2.68 -12.13 26.87
N THR A 269 -2.57 -13.26 27.58
CA THR A 269 -2.15 -13.25 28.98
C THR A 269 -0.64 -13.35 29.13
N ALA A 270 0.11 -13.39 28.02
CA ALA A 270 1.54 -13.59 28.00
C ALA A 270 2.25 -12.79 26.90
N PHE A 271 3.45 -12.32 27.22
CA PHE A 271 4.43 -11.79 26.29
C PHE A 271 5.08 -12.91 25.47
N GLY A 272 5.10 -12.79 24.14
CA GLY A 272 5.59 -13.86 23.28
C GLY A 272 6.11 -13.38 21.94
N LEU A 273 7.21 -13.96 21.47
CA LEU A 273 7.69 -13.90 20.09
C LEU A 273 7.51 -15.29 19.47
N GLU A 274 6.70 -15.37 18.42
CA GLU A 274 6.40 -16.64 17.75
C GLU A 274 7.36 -16.89 16.57
N PRO A 275 7.44 -18.15 16.08
CA PRO A 275 8.17 -18.44 14.87
C PRO A 275 7.71 -17.65 13.67
N ASN A 276 8.68 -17.08 12.96
CA ASN A 276 8.41 -16.40 11.71
C ASN A 276 8.03 -17.41 10.62
N TYR A 277 7.14 -17.03 9.73
CA TYR A 277 6.70 -17.86 8.61
C TYR A 277 6.54 -17.03 7.32
N PRO A 278 7.03 -17.54 6.18
CA PRO A 278 7.81 -18.78 6.04
C PRO A 278 9.21 -18.68 6.71
N ASN A 279 9.78 -19.83 7.09
CA ASN A 279 11.16 -19.97 7.56
C ASN A 279 11.67 -21.38 7.21
N PRO A 280 12.60 -21.55 6.25
CA PRO A 280 13.31 -20.50 5.52
C PRO A 280 12.41 -19.66 4.60
N PHE A 281 12.84 -18.46 4.23
CA PHE A 281 12.10 -17.55 3.34
C PHE A 281 12.99 -16.95 2.24
N ASN A 282 12.41 -16.57 1.11
CA ASN A 282 13.15 -16.11 -0.07
C ASN A 282 12.87 -14.66 -0.50
N ALA A 283 11.82 -14.04 0.05
CA ALA A 283 11.45 -12.65 -0.22
C ALA A 283 11.07 -11.94 1.09
N ASP A 284 9.99 -12.39 1.73
CA ASP A 284 9.48 -11.83 2.98
C ASP A 284 9.11 -12.92 3.99
N THR A 285 8.94 -12.50 5.25
CA THR A 285 8.48 -13.35 6.34
C THR A 285 7.63 -12.56 7.32
N ILE A 286 6.65 -13.23 7.93
CA ILE A 286 5.79 -12.67 8.97
C ILE A 286 6.30 -13.14 10.32
N ILE A 287 6.37 -12.23 11.28
CA ILE A 287 6.89 -12.41 12.64
C ILE A 287 5.77 -12.09 13.62
N PRO A 288 5.02 -13.09 14.13
CA PRO A 288 3.99 -12.85 15.12
C PRO A 288 4.59 -12.59 16.50
N PHE A 289 3.97 -11.69 17.26
CA PHE A 289 4.32 -11.44 18.64
C PHE A 289 3.10 -11.03 19.48
N GLN A 290 3.19 -11.14 20.79
CA GLN A 290 2.11 -10.88 21.73
C GLN A 290 2.62 -10.01 22.87
N LEU A 291 1.78 -9.09 23.33
CA LEU A 291 2.00 -8.23 24.48
C LEU A 291 0.86 -8.45 25.46
N ALA A 292 1.18 -8.75 26.72
CA ALA A 292 0.17 -8.88 27.78
C ALA A 292 -0.22 -7.52 28.37
N ASP A 293 0.69 -6.55 28.32
CA ASP A 293 0.48 -5.20 28.83
C ASP A 293 0.79 -4.13 27.77
N HIS A 294 0.29 -2.92 28.01
CA HIS A 294 0.64 -1.76 27.20
C HIS A 294 2.04 -1.26 27.57
N GLY A 295 2.78 -0.71 26.60
CA GLY A 295 4.09 -0.14 26.86
C GLY A 295 4.93 0.05 25.60
N HIS A 296 6.17 0.49 25.80
CA HIS A 296 7.13 0.70 24.72
C HIS A 296 7.72 -0.63 24.23
N VAL A 297 7.67 -0.86 22.92
CA VAL A 297 8.05 -2.14 22.29
C VAL A 297 9.07 -1.92 21.18
N GLN A 298 10.08 -2.79 21.16
CA GLN A 298 11.08 -2.86 20.10
C GLN A 298 11.11 -4.26 19.49
N LEU A 299 11.00 -4.34 18.17
CA LEU A 299 11.21 -5.57 17.41
C LEU A 299 12.28 -5.30 16.35
N LEU A 300 13.44 -5.91 16.53
CA LEU A 300 14.65 -5.62 15.78
C LEU A 300 15.20 -6.90 15.14
N ILE A 301 15.82 -6.76 13.98
CA ILE A 301 16.53 -7.82 13.28
C ILE A 301 18.04 -7.59 13.41
N TYR A 302 18.79 -8.65 13.70
CA TYR A 302 20.23 -8.65 13.80
C TYR A 302 20.85 -9.68 12.86
N ASN A 303 22.04 -9.41 12.33
CA ASN A 303 22.81 -10.42 11.58
C ASN A 303 23.57 -11.36 12.53
N SER A 304 24.27 -12.35 11.97
CA SER A 304 25.02 -13.37 12.70
C SER A 304 26.16 -12.82 13.58
N ILE A 305 26.64 -11.61 13.32
CA ILE A 305 27.68 -10.93 14.11
C ILE A 305 27.10 -9.93 15.12
N GLY A 306 25.77 -9.88 15.27
CA GLY A 306 25.08 -9.05 16.27
C GLY A 306 24.91 -7.58 15.88
N GLN A 307 25.16 -7.22 14.61
CA GLN A 307 24.82 -5.88 14.12
C GLN A 307 23.33 -5.81 13.84
N ARG A 308 22.69 -4.70 14.25
CA ARG A 308 21.30 -4.43 13.90
C ARG A 308 21.19 -4.21 12.39
N VAL A 309 20.24 -4.91 11.79
CA VAL A 309 19.95 -4.93 10.37
C VAL A 309 18.70 -4.13 10.07
N ALA A 310 17.60 -4.41 10.77
CA ALA A 310 16.32 -3.76 10.54
C ALA A 310 15.60 -3.46 11.86
N THR A 311 14.84 -2.38 11.87
CA THR A 311 13.94 -1.99 12.95
C THR A 311 12.51 -2.15 12.44
N LEU A 312 11.83 -3.20 12.88
CA LEU A 312 10.46 -3.48 12.45
C LEU A 312 9.44 -2.74 13.32
N VAL A 313 9.75 -2.59 14.60
CA VAL A 313 8.92 -1.92 15.61
C VAL A 313 9.82 -1.15 16.57
N ASP A 314 9.47 0.10 16.84
CA ASP A 314 10.06 0.92 17.90
C ASP A 314 9.03 1.97 18.33
N GLY A 315 8.29 1.70 19.41
CA GLY A 315 7.22 2.60 19.86
C GLY A 315 6.21 1.96 20.81
N ASP A 316 5.30 2.78 21.32
CA ASP A 316 4.28 2.35 22.28
C ASP A 316 3.17 1.52 21.62
N ARG A 317 2.75 0.44 22.28
CA ARG A 317 1.69 -0.47 21.84
C ARG A 317 0.80 -0.84 23.03
N SER A 318 -0.48 -1.08 22.77
CA SER A 318 -1.41 -1.64 23.76
C SER A 318 -1.15 -3.14 23.97
N ALA A 319 -1.77 -3.74 24.98
CA ALA A 319 -1.83 -5.19 25.07
C ALA A 319 -2.56 -5.76 23.84
N GLY A 320 -2.07 -6.87 23.29
CA GLY A 320 -2.62 -7.45 22.08
C GLY A 320 -1.68 -8.42 21.36
N SER A 321 -2.24 -9.14 20.39
CA SER A 321 -1.48 -9.96 19.44
C SER A 321 -1.12 -9.12 18.23
N TYR A 322 0.07 -9.32 17.68
CA TYR A 322 0.64 -8.51 16.62
C TYR A 322 1.34 -9.37 15.57
N ARG A 323 1.46 -8.84 14.35
CA ARG A 323 2.25 -9.44 13.27
C ARG A 323 3.16 -8.38 12.65
N ALA A 324 4.46 -8.69 12.59
CA ALA A 324 5.49 -7.86 11.95
C ALA A 324 5.98 -8.47 10.64
N GLY A 325 5.97 -7.72 9.53
CA GLY A 325 6.61 -8.19 8.28
C GLY A 325 8.10 -7.87 8.23
N TRP A 326 8.90 -8.71 7.56
CA TRP A 326 10.27 -8.38 7.15
C TRP A 326 10.55 -8.88 5.73
N ASP A 327 11.01 -7.99 4.86
CA ASP A 327 11.22 -8.18 3.42
C ASP A 327 12.69 -8.46 3.04
N GLY A 328 13.52 -8.85 4.02
CA GLY A 328 14.94 -9.11 3.77
C GLY A 328 15.74 -7.86 3.41
N ARG A 329 15.29 -6.66 3.77
CA ARG A 329 16.05 -5.41 3.65
C ARG A 329 16.54 -4.88 4.99
N ASP A 330 17.61 -4.09 4.97
CA ASP A 330 18.13 -3.37 6.12
C ASP A 330 17.44 -2.00 6.32
N ASP A 331 17.76 -1.31 7.42
CA ASP A 331 17.30 0.05 7.74
C ASP A 331 17.69 1.11 6.68
N ALA A 332 18.49 0.75 5.67
CA ALA A 332 18.83 1.62 4.54
C ALA A 332 18.13 1.20 3.24
N GLY A 333 17.15 0.28 3.31
CA GLY A 333 16.40 -0.25 2.18
C GLY A 333 17.20 -1.19 1.28
N ARG A 334 18.42 -1.58 1.68
CA ARG A 334 19.27 -2.47 0.89
C ARG A 334 18.95 -3.91 1.22
N GLN A 335 18.91 -4.73 0.19
CA GLN A 335 18.72 -6.16 0.33
C GLN A 335 19.90 -6.78 1.09
N VAL A 336 19.59 -7.60 2.10
CA VAL A 336 20.61 -8.26 2.92
C VAL A 336 20.92 -9.66 2.39
N ALA A 337 22.13 -10.15 2.66
CA ALA A 337 22.59 -11.42 2.12
C ALA A 337 21.82 -12.63 2.69
N SER A 338 21.73 -13.73 1.92
CA SER A 338 21.25 -15.02 2.41
C SER A 338 22.02 -15.44 3.67
N GLY A 339 21.30 -15.93 4.69
CA GLY A 339 21.93 -16.30 5.94
C GLY A 339 20.98 -16.31 7.15
N ILE A 340 21.57 -16.52 8.32
CA ILE A 340 20.86 -16.56 9.58
C ILE A 340 20.79 -15.15 10.18
N TYR A 341 19.57 -14.76 10.54
CA TYR A 341 19.25 -13.53 11.25
C TYR A 341 18.60 -13.85 12.59
N VAL A 342 18.74 -12.92 13.54
CA VAL A 342 18.14 -13.00 14.87
C VAL A 342 17.11 -11.91 15.01
N ILE A 343 15.85 -12.30 15.17
CA ILE A 343 14.75 -11.42 15.54
C ILE A 343 14.78 -11.25 17.05
N ARG A 344 14.63 -10.03 17.54
CA ARG A 344 14.59 -9.69 18.97
C ARG A 344 13.39 -8.82 19.28
N LEU A 345 12.51 -9.31 20.14
CA LEU A 345 11.41 -8.55 20.73
C LEU A 345 11.81 -8.09 22.14
N ARG A 346 11.56 -6.83 22.47
CA ARG A 346 11.81 -6.23 23.79
C ARG A 346 10.63 -5.34 24.18
N SER A 347 10.16 -5.48 25.41
CA SER A 347 9.23 -4.56 26.07
C SER A 347 9.63 -4.40 27.54
N GLU A 348 8.80 -3.73 28.34
CA GLU A 348 8.94 -3.71 29.81
C GLU A 348 8.73 -5.10 30.43
N GLU A 349 7.96 -5.97 29.77
CA GLU A 349 7.66 -7.34 30.21
C GLU A 349 8.88 -8.27 30.07
N GLY A 350 9.80 -7.98 29.13
CA GLY A 350 11.01 -8.76 28.95
C GLY A 350 11.63 -8.68 27.55
N MET A 351 12.46 -9.67 27.23
CA MET A 351 13.14 -9.78 25.95
C MET A 351 13.11 -11.24 25.47
N GLN A 352 12.73 -11.45 24.21
CA GLN A 352 12.74 -12.76 23.54
C GLN A 352 13.45 -12.67 22.18
N THR A 353 13.98 -13.79 21.72
CA THR A 353 14.71 -13.87 20.45
C THR A 353 14.37 -15.12 19.65
N GLN A 354 14.31 -14.98 18.33
CA GLN A 354 13.99 -16.03 17.36
C GLN A 354 15.04 -16.02 16.23
N ARG A 355 15.30 -17.17 15.60
CA ARG A 355 16.16 -17.25 14.41
C ARG A 355 15.32 -17.30 13.13
N ALA A 356 15.76 -16.57 12.12
CA ALA A 356 15.21 -16.60 10.76
C ALA A 356 16.30 -16.98 9.75
N LEU A 357 15.97 -17.79 8.75
CA LEU A 357 16.87 -18.16 7.65
C LEU A 357 16.36 -17.57 6.33
N LEU A 358 17.11 -16.61 5.78
CA LEU A 358 16.87 -16.00 4.49
C LEU A 358 17.64 -16.74 3.39
N LEU A 359 16.97 -17.07 2.28
CA LEU A 359 17.50 -17.73 1.10
C LEU A 359 17.19 -16.89 -0.15
N GLN A 360 18.13 -16.03 -0.55
CA GLN A 360 18.06 -15.33 -1.84
C GLN A 360 18.64 -16.15 -2.98
#